data_AF-A0A1Y1MK07-F1
#
_entry.id   AF-A0A1Y1MK07-F1
#
_cell.length_a   1.000
_cell.length_b   1.000
_cell.length_c   1.000
_cell.angle_alpha   90.00
_cell.angle_beta   90.00
_cell.angle_gamma   90.00
#
_symmetry.space_group_name_H-M   'P 1'
#
loop_
_entity.id
_entity.type
_entity.pdbx_description
1 polymer ?
#
loop_
_entity_poly.entity_id
_entity_poly.type
_entity_poly.pdbx_seq_one_letter_code
_entity_poly.pdbx_strand_id
1 'polypeptide(L)'
;FLLVCRVPTMSLDLEHHLTFYGAYHHNSVNKFIHIICVPIILISAFCMATYSGTLVQTPSWLSVPYLDLNLGTIAALMYSALYLLLEPVAGFVLAAFCLAGTAYSNYLKAENPATTFQIALGCHLAAWIFQFVGHGAFEGR
;
A
#
# COMPACT_ATOMS: atom_id res chain seq x y z
N PHE A 1 -31.49 20.75 26.12
CA PHE A 1 -31.62 20.41 24.68
C PHE A 1 -30.55 21.17 23.90
N LEU A 2 -29.31 20.70 23.92
CA LEU A 2 -28.24 21.21 23.07
C LEU A 2 -28.11 20.23 21.90
N LEU A 3 -28.73 20.59 20.78
CA LEU A 3 -28.57 19.90 19.51
C LEU A 3 -27.19 20.30 18.97
N VAL A 4 -26.14 19.57 19.37
CA VAL A 4 -24.89 19.58 18.62
C VAL A 4 -25.22 18.86 17.32
N CYS A 5 -25.56 19.64 16.29
CA CYS A 5 -25.55 19.19 14.91
C CYS A 5 -24.09 18.88 14.59
N ARG A 6 -23.66 17.66 14.91
CA ARG A 6 -22.34 17.15 14.59
C ARG A 6 -22.30 17.10 13.07
N VAL A 7 -21.55 18.02 12.47
CA VAL A 7 -21.24 17.99 11.04
C VAL A 7 -20.64 16.61 10.76
N PRO A 8 -21.28 15.77 9.93
CA PRO A 8 -20.72 14.46 9.65
C PRO A 8 -19.57 14.70 8.68
N THR A 9 -18.34 14.70 9.19
CA THR A 9 -17.15 14.65 8.33
C THR A 9 -17.06 13.25 7.73
N MET A 10 -17.93 12.95 6.75
CA MET A 10 -18.06 11.63 6.11
C MET A 10 -16.93 11.32 5.11
N SER A 11 -15.94 12.18 4.94
CA SER A 11 -14.89 11.97 3.95
C SER A 11 -13.81 10.99 4.40
N LEU A 12 -13.51 10.93 5.71
CA LEU A 12 -12.43 10.13 6.29
C LEU A 12 -12.93 9.08 7.28
N ASP A 13 -13.94 8.31 6.89
CA ASP A 13 -14.46 7.18 7.68
C ASP A 13 -14.20 5.87 6.95
N LEU A 14 -13.13 5.16 7.32
CA LEU A 14 -12.76 3.90 6.71
C LEU A 14 -13.87 2.83 6.81
N GLU A 15 -14.57 2.77 7.96
CA GLU A 15 -15.61 1.77 8.20
C GLU A 15 -16.77 1.98 7.25
N HIS A 16 -17.18 3.24 7.04
CA HIS A 16 -18.23 3.56 6.07
C HIS A 16 -17.84 3.16 4.64
N HIS A 17 -16.61 3.48 4.20
CA HIS A 17 -16.11 3.10 2.87
C HIS A 17 -16.01 1.58 2.68
N LEU A 18 -15.50 0.86 3.69
CA LEU A 18 -15.32 -0.59 3.63
C LEU A 18 -16.63 -1.37 3.76
N THR A 19 -17.58 -0.91 4.57
CA THR A 19 -18.89 -1.59 4.72
C THR A 19 -19.74 -1.44 3.46
N PHE A 20 -19.73 -0.27 2.81
CA PHE A 20 -20.41 -0.07 1.53
C PHE A 20 -19.79 -0.92 0.41
N TYR A 21 -18.46 -1.02 0.35
CA TYR A 21 -17.76 -1.81 -0.67
C TYR A 21 -17.81 -3.32 -0.41
N GLY A 22 -17.66 -3.73 0.85
CA GLY A 22 -17.65 -5.13 1.28
C GLY A 22 -19.00 -5.85 1.09
N ALA A 23 -20.11 -5.10 1.01
CA ALA A 23 -21.42 -5.62 0.71
C ALA A 23 -21.57 -6.22 -0.71
N TYR A 24 -20.61 -6.00 -1.62
CA TYR A 24 -20.67 -6.49 -3.01
C TYR A 24 -19.79 -7.72 -3.29
N HIS A 25 -18.89 -8.09 -2.38
CA HIS A 25 -17.97 -9.22 -2.56
C HIS A 25 -18.35 -10.34 -1.59
N HIS A 26 -18.81 -11.47 -2.12
CA HIS A 26 -19.38 -12.55 -1.31
C HIS A 26 -18.54 -13.83 -1.32
N ASN A 27 -17.72 -14.05 -2.34
CA ASN A 27 -16.93 -15.28 -2.47
C ASN A 27 -15.69 -15.26 -1.54
N SER A 28 -15.58 -16.25 -0.66
CA SER A 28 -14.49 -16.36 0.33
C SER A 28 -13.12 -16.62 -0.31
N VAL A 29 -13.06 -17.34 -1.44
CA VAL A 29 -11.82 -17.62 -2.16
C VAL A 29 -11.28 -16.33 -2.79
N ASN A 30 -12.14 -15.57 -3.47
CA ASN A 30 -11.71 -14.30 -4.05
C ASN A 30 -11.23 -13.30 -2.98
N LYS A 31 -11.93 -13.23 -1.84
CA LYS A 31 -11.49 -12.42 -0.69
C LYS A 31 -10.11 -12.83 -0.19
N PHE A 32 -9.85 -14.13 -0.06
CA PHE A 32 -8.55 -14.63 0.37
C PHE A 32 -7.44 -14.26 -0.64
N ILE A 33 -7.70 -14.42 -1.94
CA ILE A 33 -6.78 -13.98 -3.00
C ILE A 33 -6.45 -12.49 -2.84
N HIS A 34 -7.46 -11.64 -2.60
CA HIS A 34 -7.26 -10.20 -2.39
C HIS A 34 -6.41 -9.89 -1.16
N ILE A 35 -6.72 -10.49 -0.02
CA ILE A 35 -6.01 -10.28 1.23
C ILE A 35 -4.51 -10.57 1.08
N ILE A 36 -4.14 -11.57 0.28
CA ILE A 36 -2.74 -11.92 0.03
C ILE A 36 -2.11 -11.08 -1.10
N CYS A 37 -2.82 -10.91 -2.22
CA CYS A 37 -2.24 -10.29 -3.42
C CYS A 37 -2.16 -8.77 -3.32
N VAL A 38 -3.09 -8.10 -2.65
CA VAL A 38 -3.07 -6.62 -2.52
C VAL A 38 -1.80 -6.12 -1.81
N PRO A 39 -1.40 -6.65 -0.64
CA PRO A 39 -0.14 -6.23 0.00
C PRO A 39 1.09 -6.50 -0.87
N ILE A 40 1.11 -7.61 -1.62
CA ILE A 40 2.22 -7.96 -2.53
C ILE A 40 2.30 -6.94 -3.68
N ILE A 41 1.16 -6.60 -4.29
CA ILE A 41 1.09 -5.59 -5.35
C ILE A 41 1.58 -4.24 -4.84
N LEU A 42 1.14 -3.83 -3.65
CA LEU A 42 1.51 -2.55 -3.04
C LEU A 42 3.03 -2.44 -2.81
N ILE A 43 3.63 -3.42 -2.13
CA ILE A 43 5.06 -3.39 -1.83
C ILE A 43 5.91 -3.56 -3.08
N SER A 44 5.54 -4.45 -4.01
CA SER A 44 6.26 -4.61 -5.28
C SER A 44 6.21 -3.34 -6.14
N ALA A 45 5.08 -2.62 -6.14
CA ALA A 45 4.96 -1.32 -6.81
C ALA A 45 5.87 -0.27 -6.17
N PHE A 46 5.88 -0.16 -4.84
CA PHE A 46 6.80 0.73 -4.13
C PHE A 46 8.26 0.38 -4.42
N CYS A 47 8.60 -0.91 -4.40
CA CYS A 47 9.93 -1.42 -4.72
C CYS A 47 10.38 -0.97 -6.12
N MET A 48 9.58 -1.21 -7.15
CA MET A 48 9.87 -0.75 -8.51
C MET A 48 9.96 0.78 -8.59
N ALA A 49 9.09 1.51 -7.90
CA ALA A 49 9.12 2.97 -7.85
C ALA A 49 10.39 3.53 -7.19
N THR A 50 11.08 2.77 -6.33
CA THR A 50 12.37 3.20 -5.77
C THR A 50 13.47 3.40 -6.81
N TYR A 51 13.33 2.86 -8.03
CA TYR A 51 14.30 2.99 -9.12
C TYR A 51 14.26 4.35 -9.82
N SER A 52 13.31 5.22 -9.44
CA SER A 52 13.31 6.64 -9.84
C SER A 52 14.55 7.42 -9.36
N GLY A 53 15.28 6.89 -8.39
CA GLY A 53 16.36 7.61 -7.71
C GLY A 53 15.82 8.67 -6.75
N THR A 54 16.70 9.29 -5.97
CA THR A 54 16.30 10.33 -5.00
C THR A 54 15.78 11.56 -5.72
N LEU A 55 14.49 11.86 -5.53
CA LEU A 55 13.81 12.99 -6.17
C LEU A 55 13.92 14.27 -5.34
N VAL A 56 13.95 14.12 -4.01
CA VAL A 56 14.09 15.25 -3.07
C VAL A 56 15.28 14.98 -2.15
N GLN A 57 16.27 15.86 -2.19
CA GLN A 57 17.43 15.78 -1.30
C GLN A 57 17.03 16.26 0.09
N THR A 58 17.30 15.45 1.12
CA THR A 58 17.07 15.82 2.52
C THR A 58 18.39 16.21 3.19
N PRO A 59 18.37 17.19 4.11
CA PRO A 59 19.56 17.48 4.91
C PRO A 59 19.90 16.27 5.79
N SER A 60 21.17 16.12 6.16
CA SER A 60 21.67 14.93 6.88
C SER A 60 20.93 14.61 8.18
N TRP A 61 20.41 15.62 8.88
CA TRP A 61 19.62 15.45 10.11
C TRP A 61 18.20 14.89 9.89
N LEU A 62 17.70 14.91 8.65
CA LEU A 62 16.40 14.38 8.26
C LEU A 62 16.53 13.10 7.41
N SER A 63 17.74 12.74 7.01
CA SER A 63 17.99 11.52 6.24
C SER A 63 17.80 10.29 7.13
N VAL A 64 16.94 9.38 6.68
CA VAL A 64 16.71 8.09 7.32
C VAL A 64 17.28 7.00 6.41
N PRO A 65 18.09 6.06 6.93
CA PRO A 65 18.68 5.00 6.12
C PRO A 65 17.63 4.26 5.27
N TYR A 66 17.92 4.13 3.98
CA TYR A 66 17.08 3.45 2.99
C TYR A 66 15.68 4.06 2.78
N LEU A 67 15.44 5.28 3.28
CA LEU A 67 14.21 6.03 3.07
C LEU A 67 14.51 7.39 2.44
N ASP A 68 15.44 7.41 1.48
CA ASP A 68 15.60 8.55 0.58
C ASP A 68 14.27 8.86 -0.11
N LEU A 69 13.98 10.14 -0.34
CA LEU A 69 12.74 10.59 -0.97
C LEU A 69 12.77 10.35 -2.49
N ASN A 70 12.84 9.08 -2.87
CA ASN A 70 12.51 8.57 -4.20
C ASN A 70 10.99 8.34 -4.32
N LEU A 71 10.51 8.03 -5.52
CA LEU A 71 9.08 7.87 -5.79
C LEU A 71 8.43 6.78 -4.91
N GLY A 72 9.14 5.69 -4.61
CA GLY A 72 8.64 4.62 -3.76
C GLY A 72 8.43 5.09 -2.31
N THR A 73 9.41 5.78 -1.73
CA THR A 73 9.30 6.35 -0.38
C THR A 73 8.22 7.42 -0.28
N ILE A 74 8.12 8.30 -1.28
CA ILE A 74 7.08 9.33 -1.33
C ILE A 74 5.69 8.69 -1.39
N ALA A 75 5.51 7.68 -2.25
CA ALA A 75 4.24 6.96 -2.33
C ALA A 75 3.90 6.24 -1.02
N ALA A 76 4.87 5.60 -0.37
CA ALA A 76 4.68 4.95 0.93
C ALA A 76 4.27 5.93 2.02
N LEU A 77 4.90 7.11 2.09
CA LEU A 77 4.55 8.19 3.03
C LEU A 77 3.14 8.72 2.77
N MET A 78 2.80 8.98 1.51
CA MET A 78 1.46 9.45 1.13
C MET A 78 0.37 8.43 1.50
N TYR A 79 0.61 7.14 1.19
CA TYR A 79 -0.34 6.07 1.49
C TYR A 79 -0.48 5.86 3.00
N SER A 80 0.64 5.90 3.74
CA SER A 80 0.65 5.84 5.20
C SER A 80 -0.14 7.00 5.83
N ALA A 81 0.09 8.23 5.36
CA ALA A 81 -0.63 9.41 5.84
C ALA A 81 -2.13 9.31 5.56
N LEU A 82 -2.52 8.88 4.36
CA LEU A 82 -3.93 8.67 4.01
C LEU A 82 -4.60 7.68 4.98
N TYR A 83 -4.00 6.53 5.23
CA TYR A 83 -4.63 5.49 6.06
C TYR A 83 -4.59 5.80 7.56
N LEU A 84 -3.56 6.52 8.04
CA LEU A 84 -3.56 7.07 9.40
C LEU A 84 -4.69 8.07 9.61
N LEU A 85 -5.02 8.88 8.60
CA LEU A 85 -6.14 9.82 8.65
C LEU A 85 -7.51 9.11 8.58
N LEU A 86 -7.58 7.97 7.88
CA LEU A 86 -8.81 7.20 7.73
C LEU A 86 -9.18 6.36 8.96
N GLU A 87 -8.20 5.67 9.54
CA GLU A 87 -8.37 4.91 10.77
C GLU A 87 -7.02 4.82 11.49
N PRO A 88 -6.80 5.55 12.60
CA PRO A 88 -5.48 5.65 13.19
C PRO A 88 -4.84 4.32 13.60
N VAL A 89 -5.60 3.36 14.13
CA VAL A 89 -5.05 2.12 14.70
C VAL A 89 -4.51 1.19 13.60
N ALA A 90 -5.35 0.82 12.64
CA ALA A 90 -4.96 0.04 11.46
C ALA A 90 -4.04 0.85 10.54
N GLY A 91 -4.24 2.16 10.47
CA GLY A 91 -3.36 3.08 9.76
C GLY A 91 -1.92 3.02 10.24
N PHE A 92 -1.68 2.90 11.56
CA PHE A 92 -0.32 2.71 12.10
C PHE A 92 0.30 1.39 11.66
N VAL A 93 -0.46 0.30 11.66
CA VAL A 93 0.01 -1.01 11.20
C VAL A 93 0.36 -0.95 9.71
N LEU A 94 -0.51 -0.35 8.89
CA LEU A 94 -0.26 -0.19 7.46
C LEU A 94 0.93 0.75 7.20
N ALA A 95 1.06 1.84 7.96
CA ALA A 95 2.18 2.76 7.84
C ALA A 95 3.51 2.06 8.14
N ALA A 96 3.56 1.28 9.22
CA ALA A 96 4.73 0.48 9.55
C ALA A 96 5.05 -0.53 8.43
N PHE A 97 4.03 -1.23 7.90
CA PHE A 97 4.19 -2.17 6.79
C PHE A 97 4.73 -1.49 5.52
N CYS A 98 4.14 -0.36 5.12
CA CYS A 98 4.56 0.39 3.93
C CYS A 98 5.98 0.94 4.07
N LEU A 99 6.28 1.63 5.18
CA LEU A 99 7.60 2.25 5.37
C LEU A 99 8.70 1.20 5.56
N ALA A 100 8.46 0.15 6.34
CA ALA A 100 9.43 -0.93 6.51
C ALA A 100 9.64 -1.70 5.18
N GLY A 101 8.57 -1.99 4.45
CA GLY A 101 8.65 -2.66 3.14
C GLY A 101 9.41 -1.84 2.10
N THR A 102 9.20 -0.53 2.05
CA THR A 102 9.94 0.36 1.16
C THR A 102 11.39 0.55 1.58
N ALA A 103 11.67 0.68 2.88
CA ALA A 103 13.05 0.72 3.39
C ALA A 103 13.81 -0.56 3.01
N TYR A 104 13.18 -1.72 3.22
CA TYR A 104 13.77 -3.01 2.86
C TYR A 104 13.96 -3.14 1.34
N SER A 105 13.06 -2.61 0.53
CA SER A 105 13.20 -2.58 -0.93
C SER A 105 14.38 -1.71 -1.38
N ASN A 106 14.59 -0.54 -0.78
CA ASN A 106 15.77 0.29 -1.03
C ASN A 106 17.07 -0.40 -0.61
N TYR A 107 17.06 -1.10 0.53
CA TYR A 107 18.18 -1.94 0.97
C TYR A 107 18.50 -3.03 -0.06
N LEU A 108 17.51 -3.85 -0.45
CA LEU A 108 17.70 -4.92 -1.43
C LEU A 108 18.16 -4.39 -2.79
N LYS A 109 17.62 -3.25 -3.24
CA LYS A 109 18.05 -2.57 -4.47
C LYS A 109 19.53 -2.16 -4.38
N ALA A 110 19.98 -1.66 -3.23
CA ALA A 110 21.38 -1.27 -3.03
C ALA A 110 22.33 -2.47 -3.11
N GLU A 111 21.92 -3.62 -2.58
CA GLU A 111 22.70 -4.87 -2.60
C GLU A 111 22.70 -5.55 -3.98
N ASN A 112 21.52 -5.71 -4.60
CA ASN A 112 21.38 -6.36 -5.90
C ASN A 112 20.23 -5.73 -6.70
N PRO A 113 20.50 -4.68 -7.49
CA PRO A 113 19.47 -3.90 -8.16
C PRO A 113 18.76 -4.69 -9.27
N ALA A 114 19.47 -5.52 -10.03
CA ALA A 114 18.84 -6.26 -11.13
C ALA A 114 17.89 -7.34 -10.60
N THR A 115 18.34 -8.16 -9.65
CA THR A 115 17.52 -9.22 -9.06
C THR A 115 16.34 -8.66 -8.27
N THR A 116 16.54 -7.58 -7.50
CA THR A 116 15.45 -6.94 -6.75
C THR A 116 14.33 -6.46 -7.67
N PHE A 117 14.67 -5.83 -8.79
CA PHE A 117 13.67 -5.39 -9.77
C PHE A 117 12.94 -6.57 -10.40
N GLN A 118 13.67 -7.61 -10.81
CA GLN A 118 13.08 -8.82 -11.41
C GLN A 118 12.11 -9.53 -10.46
N ILE A 119 12.48 -9.69 -9.19
CA ILE A 119 11.62 -10.28 -8.17
C ILE A 119 10.38 -9.41 -7.95
N ALA A 120 10.56 -8.09 -7.78
CA ALA A 120 9.43 -7.18 -7.59
C ALA A 120 8.45 -7.24 -8.77
N LEU A 121 8.96 -7.17 -10.01
CA LEU A 121 8.14 -7.29 -11.21
C LEU A 121 7.44 -8.64 -11.30
N GLY A 122 8.15 -9.74 -11.03
CA GLY A 122 7.59 -11.09 -11.04
C GLY A 122 6.46 -11.25 -10.02
N CYS A 123 6.67 -10.80 -8.78
CA CYS A 123 5.64 -10.79 -7.74
C CYS A 123 4.44 -9.92 -8.13
N HIS A 124 4.69 -8.74 -8.70
CA HIS A 124 3.63 -7.82 -9.12
C HIS A 124 2.73 -8.45 -10.18
N LEU A 125 3.32 -9.02 -11.23
CA LEU A 125 2.60 -9.68 -12.31
C LEU A 125 1.85 -10.92 -11.83
N ALA A 126 2.49 -11.77 -11.03
CA ALA A 126 1.85 -12.97 -10.49
C ALA A 126 0.65 -12.62 -9.60
N ALA A 127 0.78 -11.63 -8.72
CA ALA A 127 -0.30 -11.21 -7.84
C ALA A 127 -1.49 -10.61 -8.62
N TRP A 128 -1.25 -9.84 -9.67
CA TRP A 128 -2.31 -9.36 -10.57
C TRP A 128 -2.99 -10.51 -11.32
N ILE A 129 -2.23 -11.48 -11.84
CA ILE A 129 -2.81 -12.67 -12.50
C ILE A 129 -3.76 -13.38 -11.54
N PHE A 130 -3.34 -13.60 -10.28
CA PHE A 130 -4.22 -14.22 -9.29
C PHE A 130 -5.46 -13.38 -8.98
N GLN A 131 -5.36 -12.05 -8.89
CA GLN A 131 -6.54 -11.20 -8.71
C GLN A 131 -7.50 -11.27 -9.90
N PHE A 132 -7.00 -11.24 -11.13
CA PHE A 132 -7.85 -11.38 -12.32
C PHE A 132 -8.53 -12.76 -12.38
N VAL A 133 -7.81 -13.83 -12.05
CA VAL A 133 -8.40 -15.16 -11.90
C VAL A 133 -9.45 -15.17 -10.79
N GLY A 134 -9.15 -14.50 -9.67
CA GLY A 134 -10.06 -14.32 -8.54
C GLY A 134 -11.40 -13.72 -8.96
N HIS A 135 -11.36 -12.58 -9.64
CA HIS A 135 -12.55 -11.91 -10.15
C HIS A 135 -13.26 -12.70 -11.26
N GLY A 136 -12.53 -13.20 -12.25
CA GLY A 136 -13.11 -13.90 -13.40
C GLY A 136 -13.76 -15.22 -13.02
N ALA A 137 -13.05 -16.05 -12.26
CA ALA A 137 -13.51 -17.40 -11.94
C ALA A 137 -14.57 -17.43 -10.82
N PHE A 138 -14.52 -16.51 -9.87
CA PHE A 138 -15.36 -16.57 -8.67
C PHE A 138 -16.42 -15.47 -8.56
N GLU A 139 -16.29 -14.39 -9.34
CA GLU A 139 -17.25 -13.28 -9.36
C GLU A 139 -17.79 -12.95 -10.78
N GLY A 140 -17.29 -13.63 -11.81
CA GLY A 140 -17.76 -13.50 -13.20
C GLY A 140 -17.43 -12.16 -13.85
N ARG A 141 -16.30 -11.55 -13.47
CA ARG A 141 -15.86 -10.23 -13.94
C ARG A 141 -14.52 -10.27 -14.65
#